data_AF-A0A1V9YRQ4-F1
#
_entry.id   AF-A0A1V9YRQ4-F1
#
_cell.length_a   1.000
_cell.length_b   1.000
_cell.length_c   1.000
_cell.angle_alpha   90.00
_cell.angle_beta   90.00
_cell.angle_gamma   90.00
#
_symmetry.space_group_name_H-M   'P 1'
#
loop_
_entity.id
_entity.type
_entity.pdbx_description
1 polymer ?
#
loop_
_entity_poly.entity_id
_entity_poly.type
_entity_poly.pdbx_seq_one_letter_code
_entity_poly.pdbx_strand_id
1 'polypeptide(L)'
;MLREISGVNFKKIEDDLCKPRTKRIHVEFVSPPSLLSHISFGNYYAATLQIDQIVGMEGRQEKVDTVLNQHQLMNHVHYEDDAQNCHILTIDQMENLDRGRVCGLVFYITQPSLLWEKWELRQLRFFETIETPSVISKPIQDKLNDVQLYRKYTINTSGTVSADTKLIKDQATKFIEILSDFHTKLHKN
;
A
#
# COMPACT_ATOMS: atom_id res chain seq x y z
N MET A 1 7.65 -1.38 15.58
CA MET A 1 7.03 -2.49 14.83
C MET A 1 6.22 -1.87 13.70
N LEU A 2 6.39 -2.30 12.45
CA LEU A 2 5.66 -1.77 11.29
C LEU A 2 4.39 -2.59 11.05
N ARG A 3 3.28 -1.93 10.72
CA ARG A 3 2.01 -2.60 10.42
C ARG A 3 1.44 -2.07 9.12
N GLU A 4 0.90 -2.96 8.29
CA GLU A 4 0.13 -2.57 7.11
C GLU A 4 -1.26 -2.06 7.56
N ILE A 5 -1.70 -0.92 7.03
CA ILE A 5 -3.00 -0.34 7.34
C ILE A 5 -4.08 -1.22 6.74
N SER A 6 -4.78 -1.98 7.58
CA SER A 6 -5.80 -2.96 7.16
C SER A 6 -7.16 -2.35 6.79
N GLY A 7 -7.33 -1.04 6.94
CA GLY A 7 -8.60 -0.32 6.74
C GLY A 7 -8.44 0.85 5.78
N VAL A 8 -8.39 0.55 4.48
CA VAL A 8 -8.27 1.54 3.41
C VAL A 8 -9.42 1.35 2.43
N ASN A 9 -10.22 2.38 2.22
CA ASN A 9 -11.31 2.39 1.26
C ASN A 9 -10.84 3.06 -0.03
N PHE A 10 -10.79 2.29 -1.12
CA PHE A 10 -10.49 2.84 -2.44
C PHE A 10 -11.78 3.35 -3.07
N LYS A 11 -11.88 4.65 -3.28
CA LYS A 11 -12.93 5.25 -4.09
C LYS A 11 -12.38 5.46 -5.50
N LYS A 12 -13.06 4.83 -6.45
CA LYS A 12 -13.12 5.07 -7.90
C LYS A 12 -11.81 5.50 -8.60
N ILE A 13 -11.40 4.71 -9.59
CA ILE A 13 -10.41 5.14 -10.58
C ILE A 13 -11.14 6.00 -11.61
N GLU A 14 -10.81 7.28 -11.70
CA GLU A 14 -11.40 8.20 -12.68
C GLU A 14 -10.35 8.65 -13.69
N ASP A 15 -10.70 8.62 -14.97
CA ASP A 15 -9.93 9.31 -16.01
C ASP A 15 -10.24 10.81 -15.92
N ASP A 16 -9.20 11.61 -15.76
CA ASP A 16 -9.34 13.07 -15.75
C ASP A 16 -9.43 13.59 -17.19
N LEU A 17 -10.65 13.82 -17.67
CA LEU A 17 -10.91 14.28 -19.04
C LEU A 17 -10.27 15.65 -19.35
N CYS A 18 -9.90 16.44 -18.33
CA CYS A 18 -9.27 17.75 -18.50
C CYS A 18 -7.75 17.69 -18.64
N LYS A 19 -7.10 16.55 -18.33
CA LYS A 19 -5.64 16.39 -18.43
C LYS A 19 -5.31 15.17 -19.29
N PRO A 20 -4.43 15.29 -20.30
CA PRO A 20 -4.11 14.17 -21.15
C PRO A 20 -3.61 12.98 -20.32
N ARG A 21 -4.38 11.89 -20.34
CA ARG A 21 -4.01 10.55 -19.87
C ARG A 21 -3.56 10.47 -18.41
N THR A 22 -4.36 11.09 -17.55
CA THR A 22 -4.20 11.02 -16.09
C THR A 22 -5.34 10.21 -15.46
N LYS A 23 -4.97 9.29 -14.56
CA LYS A 23 -5.89 8.52 -13.72
C LYS A 23 -5.81 9.01 -12.29
N ARG A 24 -6.95 9.06 -11.61
CA ARG A 24 -7.04 9.43 -10.20
C ARG A 24 -7.43 8.21 -9.37
N ILE A 25 -6.73 7.95 -8.26
CA ILE A 25 -7.11 6.94 -7.27
C ILE A 25 -7.37 7.67 -5.96
N HIS A 26 -8.60 7.61 -5.47
CA HIS A 26 -8.95 8.19 -4.19
C HIS A 26 -8.90 7.12 -3.09
N VAL A 27 -8.24 7.44 -1.99
CA VAL A 27 -7.97 6.53 -0.89
C VAL A 27 -8.41 7.18 0.41
N GLU A 28 -9.34 6.57 1.12
CA GLU A 28 -9.81 7.03 2.42
C GLU A 28 -9.33 6.08 3.52
N PHE A 29 -8.81 6.62 4.60
CA PHE A 29 -8.45 5.84 5.78
C PHE A 29 -9.68 5.60 6.64
N VAL A 30 -9.90 4.35 7.07
CA VAL A 30 -11.08 3.96 7.86
C VAL A 30 -11.01 4.51 9.29
N SER A 31 -9.80 4.68 9.84
CA SER A 31 -9.57 5.21 11.19
C SER A 31 -8.51 6.32 11.15
N PRO A 32 -8.86 7.52 10.65
CA PRO A 32 -7.97 8.67 10.69
C PRO A 32 -7.93 9.27 12.11
N PRO A 33 -6.80 9.90 12.51
CA PRO A 33 -5.56 10.03 11.76
C PRO A 33 -4.74 8.74 11.75
N SER A 34 -4.08 8.44 10.63
CA SER A 34 -3.15 7.32 10.53
C SER A 34 -1.70 7.81 10.65
N LEU A 35 -0.91 7.17 11.51
CA LEU A 35 0.54 7.38 11.63
C LEU A 35 1.28 6.76 10.44
N LEU A 36 0.96 7.21 9.23
CA LEU A 36 1.54 6.72 7.99
C LEU A 36 3.07 6.80 8.05
N SER A 37 3.73 5.67 7.80
CA SER A 37 5.18 5.46 7.83
C SER A 37 5.80 5.50 6.44
N HIS A 38 5.19 4.79 5.49
CA HIS A 38 5.59 4.74 4.09
C HIS A 38 4.47 4.13 3.25
N ILE A 39 4.58 4.30 1.93
CA ILE A 39 3.69 3.75 0.91
C ILE A 39 4.55 2.89 -0.01
N SER A 40 4.09 1.69 -0.37
CA SER A 40 4.76 0.85 -1.39
C SER A 40 3.82 0.51 -2.52
N PHE A 41 4.32 0.45 -3.74
CA PHE A 41 3.54 0.01 -4.91
C PHE A 41 4.46 -0.49 -6.02
N GLY A 42 3.92 -1.31 -6.92
CA GLY A 42 4.53 -1.61 -8.21
C GLY A 42 4.07 -0.61 -9.25
N ASN A 43 5.00 -0.05 -10.01
CA ASN A 43 4.67 0.67 -11.23
C ASN A 43 4.20 -0.32 -12.30
N TYR A 44 3.28 0.10 -13.16
CA TYR A 44 2.95 -0.60 -14.37
C TYR A 44 2.74 0.43 -15.47
N TYR A 45 3.84 0.83 -16.11
CA TYR A 45 3.91 1.78 -17.21
C TYR A 45 3.37 3.18 -16.91
N ALA A 46 3.34 3.62 -15.65
CA ALA A 46 3.08 5.02 -15.33
C ALA A 46 4.37 5.82 -15.36
N ALA A 47 4.34 7.01 -15.94
CA ALA A 47 5.52 7.86 -16.06
C ALA A 47 5.77 8.71 -14.82
N THR A 48 4.69 9.28 -14.25
CA THR A 48 4.78 10.18 -13.10
C THR A 48 3.64 9.95 -12.12
N LEU A 49 3.90 10.31 -10.87
CA LEU A 49 2.97 10.25 -9.76
C LEU A 49 2.91 11.59 -9.02
N GLN A 50 1.71 12.11 -8.81
CA GLN A 50 1.44 13.16 -7.84
C GLN A 50 0.54 12.59 -6.75
N ILE A 51 0.75 13.01 -5.51
CA ILE A 51 -0.08 12.64 -4.37
C ILE A 51 -0.54 13.91 -3.68
N ASP A 52 -1.85 14.05 -3.55
CA ASP A 52 -2.47 15.05 -2.68
C ASP A 52 -3.00 14.37 -1.41
N GLN A 53 -2.93 15.05 -0.29
CA GLN A 53 -3.58 14.64 0.96
C GLN A 53 -4.94 15.30 1.10
N ILE A 54 -5.86 14.58 1.74
CA ILE A 54 -7.15 15.11 2.17
C ILE A 54 -7.08 15.28 3.68
N VAL A 55 -7.23 16.53 4.11
CA VAL A 55 -7.20 16.91 5.52
C VAL A 55 -8.63 17.14 6.00
N GLY A 56 -9.04 16.38 7.01
CA GLY A 56 -10.30 16.60 7.69
C GLY A 56 -10.22 17.87 8.53
N MET A 57 -11.14 18.81 8.30
CA MET A 57 -11.33 19.98 9.15
C MET A 57 -12.68 19.88 9.87
N GLU A 58 -12.68 20.00 11.19
CA GLU A 58 -13.92 20.00 11.97
C GLU A 58 -14.89 21.08 11.45
N GLY A 59 -16.06 20.65 10.96
CA GLY A 59 -17.14 21.54 10.53
C GLY A 59 -16.93 22.29 9.20
N ARG A 60 -15.95 21.92 8.37
CA ARG A 60 -15.70 22.55 7.05
C ARG A 60 -15.52 21.54 5.92
N GLN A 61 -15.55 22.03 4.68
CA GLN A 61 -15.17 21.26 3.50
C GLN A 61 -13.73 20.75 3.62
N GLU A 62 -13.52 19.53 3.14
CA GLU A 62 -12.21 18.88 3.07
C GLU A 62 -11.20 19.76 2.31
N LYS A 63 -10.00 19.90 2.87
CA LYS A 63 -8.90 20.60 2.21
C LYS A 63 -8.01 19.59 1.52
N VAL A 64 -7.69 19.84 0.25
CA VAL A 64 -6.78 19.03 -0.55
C VAL A 64 -5.46 19.78 -0.70
N ASP A 65 -4.35 19.18 -0.27
CA ASP A 65 -3.01 19.77 -0.35
C ASP A 65 -2.04 18.80 -1.03
N THR A 66 -1.21 19.27 -1.97
CA THR A 66 -0.21 18.42 -2.63
C THR A 66 0.94 18.09 -1.68
N VAL A 67 1.18 16.80 -1.45
CA VAL A 67 2.27 16.30 -0.58
C VAL A 67 3.43 15.71 -1.36
N LEU A 68 3.18 15.27 -2.60
CA LEU A 68 4.21 14.82 -3.52
C LEU A 68 3.85 15.30 -4.91
N ASN A 69 4.73 16.09 -5.53
CA ASN A 69 4.48 16.63 -6.86
C ASN A 69 5.42 15.98 -7.89
N GLN A 70 4.86 15.49 -8.99
CA GLN A 70 5.59 14.98 -10.17
C GLN A 70 6.74 14.00 -9.86
N HIS A 71 6.52 13.05 -8.95
CA HIS A 71 7.47 11.98 -8.69
C HIS A 71 7.65 11.11 -9.94
N GLN A 72 8.90 11.00 -10.41
CA GLN A 72 9.23 10.26 -11.61
C GLN A 72 9.21 8.75 -11.34
N LEU A 73 8.43 8.02 -12.12
CA LEU A 73 8.32 6.55 -12.06
C LEU A 73 8.99 5.85 -13.24
N MET A 74 9.24 6.58 -14.33
CA MET A 74 10.00 6.12 -15.49
C MET A 74 11.01 7.18 -15.89
N ASN A 75 12.25 6.76 -16.13
CA ASN A 75 13.32 7.61 -16.64
C ASN A 75 12.98 8.16 -18.03
N HIS A 76 12.34 7.33 -18.86
CA HIS A 76 11.91 7.71 -20.18
C HIS A 76 10.52 7.18 -20.50
N VAL A 77 9.59 8.08 -20.82
CA VAL A 77 8.16 7.75 -20.95
C VAL A 77 7.82 6.75 -22.08
N HIS A 78 8.76 6.50 -22.98
CA HIS A 78 8.59 5.61 -24.14
C HIS A 78 9.30 4.25 -24.03
N TYR A 79 10.11 4.02 -23.00
CA TYR A 79 10.91 2.80 -22.86
C TYR A 79 10.43 1.95 -21.68
N GLU A 80 10.60 0.63 -21.78
CA GLU A 80 10.07 -0.33 -20.81
C GLU A 80 10.97 -0.56 -19.60
N ASP A 81 12.27 -0.24 -19.70
CA ASP A 81 13.33 -0.73 -18.81
C ASP A 81 13.04 -0.60 -17.31
N ASP A 82 12.38 0.48 -16.88
CA ASP A 82 12.00 0.75 -15.49
C ASP A 82 10.49 0.85 -15.27
N ALA A 83 9.69 0.59 -16.29
CA ALA A 83 8.24 0.80 -16.29
C ALA A 83 7.48 -0.09 -15.30
N GLN A 84 8.10 -1.17 -14.82
CA GLN A 84 7.49 -2.13 -13.91
C GLN A 84 8.19 -2.21 -12.54
N ASN A 85 9.04 -1.22 -12.21
CA ASN A 85 9.77 -1.20 -10.95
C ASN A 85 8.85 -1.06 -9.73
N CYS A 86 9.31 -1.59 -8.60
CA CYS A 86 8.68 -1.35 -7.30
C CYS A 86 9.22 -0.06 -6.68
N HIS A 87 8.32 0.73 -6.09
CA HIS A 87 8.64 1.99 -5.42
C HIS A 87 8.23 1.94 -3.96
N ILE A 88 9.03 2.62 -3.13
CA ILE A 88 8.77 2.87 -1.73
C ILE A 88 8.88 4.38 -1.51
N LEU A 89 7.78 4.99 -1.11
CA LEU A 89 7.72 6.41 -0.74
C LEU A 89 7.73 6.53 0.77
N THR A 90 8.82 7.11 1.28
CA THR A 90 8.99 7.46 2.69
C THR A 90 8.36 8.82 2.97
N ILE A 91 8.04 9.11 4.23
CA ILE A 91 7.44 10.41 4.57
C ILE A 91 8.40 11.57 4.32
N ASP A 92 9.71 11.32 4.40
CA ASP A 92 10.71 12.36 4.14
C ASP A 92 10.62 12.85 2.69
N GLN A 93 10.09 12.03 1.78
CA GLN A 93 9.81 12.43 0.39
C GLN A 93 8.44 13.14 0.25
N MET A 94 7.61 13.13 1.28
CA MET A 94 6.28 13.73 1.34
C MET A 94 6.26 14.88 2.37
N GLU A 95 7.12 15.88 2.15
CA GLU A 95 7.48 16.91 3.14
C GLU A 95 6.27 17.67 3.72
N ASN A 96 5.18 17.81 2.97
CA ASN A 96 3.97 18.55 3.38
C ASN A 96 2.87 17.66 4.00
N LEU A 97 3.15 16.38 4.27
CA LEU A 97 2.17 15.45 4.81
C LEU A 97 1.85 15.77 6.29
N ASP A 98 0.60 16.10 6.56
CA ASP A 98 0.08 16.30 7.91
C ASP A 98 -0.46 14.98 8.47
N ARG A 99 0.44 14.24 9.13
CA ARG A 99 0.13 12.92 9.73
C ARG A 99 -0.99 12.98 10.76
N GLY A 100 -1.18 14.13 11.43
CA GLY A 100 -2.14 14.27 12.52
C GLY A 100 -3.58 14.49 12.04
N ARG A 101 -3.77 14.86 10.77
CA ARG A 101 -5.09 15.22 10.22
C ARG A 101 -5.40 14.60 8.86
N VAL A 102 -4.51 13.78 8.32
CA VAL A 102 -4.74 13.08 7.06
C VAL A 102 -5.91 12.10 7.21
N CYS A 103 -6.95 12.33 6.41
CA CYS A 103 -8.13 11.47 6.31
C CYS A 103 -8.09 10.58 5.06
N GLY A 104 -7.34 11.00 4.05
CA GLY A 104 -7.18 10.26 2.81
C GLY A 104 -6.08 10.81 1.92
N LEU A 105 -5.84 10.13 0.81
CA LEU A 105 -4.86 10.48 -0.21
C LEU A 105 -5.49 10.36 -1.60
N VAL A 106 -5.12 11.25 -2.51
CA VAL A 106 -5.48 11.20 -3.92
C VAL A 106 -4.22 11.03 -4.74
N PHE A 107 -4.13 9.94 -5.48
CA PHE A 107 -3.02 9.63 -6.37
C PHE A 107 -3.39 10.03 -7.79
N TYR A 108 -2.57 10.86 -8.43
CA TYR A 108 -2.66 11.24 -9.83
C TYR A 108 -1.55 10.54 -10.60
N ILE A 109 -1.93 9.62 -11.47
CA ILE A 109 -1.01 8.78 -12.21
C ILE A 109 -1.08 9.18 -13.68
N THR A 110 0.04 9.62 -14.25
CA THR A 110 0.07 10.13 -15.62
C THR A 110 0.99 9.29 -16.49
N GLN A 111 0.51 8.99 -17.70
CA GLN A 111 1.32 8.39 -18.76
C GLN A 111 1.09 9.15 -20.07
N PRO A 112 1.99 10.08 -20.45
CA PRO A 112 1.82 10.90 -21.64
C PRO A 112 1.99 10.10 -22.95
N SER A 113 2.76 9.02 -22.97
CA SER A 113 3.07 8.28 -24.20
C SER A 113 1.92 7.38 -24.65
N LEU A 114 1.42 7.61 -25.87
CA LEU A 114 0.40 6.81 -26.57
C LEU A 114 0.77 5.33 -26.80
N LEU A 115 2.03 4.94 -26.60
CA LEU A 115 2.48 3.55 -26.79
C LEU A 115 1.90 2.61 -25.75
N TRP A 116 1.60 3.12 -24.54
CA TRP A 116 1.12 2.29 -23.44
C TRP A 116 -0.40 2.26 -23.41
N GLU A 117 -1.03 1.18 -23.84
CA GLU A 117 -2.49 1.05 -23.79
C GLU A 117 -3.03 1.02 -22.35
N LYS A 118 -2.25 0.43 -21.42
CA LYS A 118 -2.62 0.27 -20.02
C LYS A 118 -1.49 0.71 -19.10
N TRP A 119 -1.84 1.55 -18.14
CA TRP A 119 -0.96 1.97 -17.06
C TRP A 119 -1.74 2.11 -15.75
N GLU A 120 -1.12 1.74 -14.64
CA GLU A 120 -1.72 1.74 -13.30
C GLU A 120 -0.64 1.60 -12.21
N LEU A 121 -1.02 1.81 -10.95
CA LEU A 121 -0.24 1.35 -9.80
C LEU A 121 -0.77 -0.01 -9.36
N ARG A 122 0.14 -0.94 -9.09
CA ARG A 122 -0.18 -2.30 -8.63
C ARG A 122 0.21 -2.47 -7.18
N GLN A 123 -0.54 -3.29 -6.45
CA GLN A 123 -0.20 -3.66 -5.07
C GLN A 123 0.09 -2.44 -4.19
N LEU A 124 -0.73 -1.39 -4.29
CA LEU A 124 -0.60 -0.18 -3.48
C LEU A 124 -0.90 -0.51 -2.02
N ARG A 125 0.10 -0.32 -1.14
CA ARG A 125 0.05 -0.62 0.28
C ARG A 125 0.50 0.57 1.11
N PHE A 126 -0.08 0.66 2.29
CA PHE A 126 0.17 1.72 3.26
C PHE A 126 0.61 1.10 4.57
N PHE A 127 1.63 1.67 5.18
CA PHE A 127 2.18 1.15 6.42
C PHE A 127 2.15 2.22 7.49
N GLU A 128 1.83 1.86 8.72
CA GLU A 128 1.83 2.74 9.90
C GLU A 128 2.98 2.38 10.86
N THR A 129 3.47 3.39 11.58
CA THR A 129 4.39 3.19 12.70
C THR A 129 3.58 2.90 13.95
N ILE A 130 3.79 1.74 14.57
CA ILE A 130 3.32 1.50 15.93
C ILE A 130 4.36 2.12 16.86
N GLU A 131 4.03 3.24 17.49
CA GLU A 131 4.77 3.70 18.65
C GLU A 131 4.67 2.62 19.73
N THR A 132 5.78 1.93 20.01
CA THR A 132 5.88 1.13 21.23
C THR A 132 5.77 2.11 22.38
N PRO A 133 4.81 1.96 23.32
CA PRO A 133 4.84 2.73 24.55
C PRO A 133 6.21 2.48 25.18
N SER A 134 6.99 3.54 25.37
CA SER A 134 8.29 3.48 26.03
C SER A 134 8.07 3.13 27.50
N VAL A 135 7.79 1.86 27.78
CA VAL A 135 7.90 1.30 29.12
C VAL A 135 9.38 1.18 29.38
N ILE A 136 9.89 2.06 30.23
CA ILE A 136 11.20 1.91 30.87
C ILE A 136 11.22 0.51 31.48
N SER A 137 11.88 -0.43 30.80
CA SER A 137 11.97 -1.82 31.20
C SER A 137 13.39 -2.06 31.74
N LYS A 138 13.48 -2.27 33.06
CA LYS A 138 14.60 -2.99 33.66
C LYS A 138 14.72 -4.36 32.98
N PRO A 139 15.93 -4.92 32.86
CA PRO A 139 16.14 -6.10 32.05
C PRO A 139 15.60 -7.33 32.77
N ILE A 140 14.65 -8.03 32.14
CA ILE A 140 14.40 -9.44 32.43
C ILE A 140 14.30 -10.14 31.07
N GLN A 141 15.25 -11.04 30.84
CA GLN A 141 15.26 -11.98 29.73
C GLN A 141 14.03 -12.88 29.84
N ASP A 142 13.25 -13.01 28.77
CA ASP A 142 12.75 -14.33 28.41
C ASP A 142 12.38 -14.39 26.92
N LYS A 143 12.82 -15.49 26.32
CA LYS A 143 12.59 -15.84 24.92
C LYS A 143 11.14 -16.29 24.75
N LEU A 144 10.39 -15.67 23.85
CA LEU A 144 9.24 -16.32 23.25
C LEU A 144 9.15 -15.95 21.77
N ASN A 145 9.28 -16.97 20.93
CA ASN A 145 9.10 -16.90 19.48
C ASN A 145 7.65 -16.51 19.20
N ASP A 146 7.41 -15.30 18.70
CA ASP A 146 6.10 -14.90 18.22
C ASP A 146 6.14 -14.82 16.69
N VAL A 147 5.65 -15.88 16.05
CA VAL A 147 5.41 -15.93 14.61
C VAL A 147 4.22 -15.02 14.33
N GLN A 148 4.48 -13.74 14.03
CA GLN A 148 3.43 -12.82 13.60
C GLN A 148 2.96 -13.18 12.19
N LEU A 149 1.81 -13.84 12.13
CA LEU A 149 1.02 -14.07 10.92
C LEU A 149 0.50 -12.74 10.37
N TYR A 150 1.20 -12.17 9.38
CA TYR A 150 0.67 -11.02 8.63
C TYR A 150 -0.43 -11.48 7.68
N ARG A 151 -1.62 -10.89 7.82
CA ARG A 151 -2.76 -11.13 6.94
C ARG A 151 -2.53 -10.38 5.62
N LYS A 152 -2.00 -11.09 4.63
CA LYS A 152 -1.74 -10.61 3.26
C LYS A 152 -3.04 -10.21 2.55
N TYR A 153 -3.22 -8.93 2.28
CA TYR A 153 -4.22 -8.44 1.32
C TYR A 153 -3.50 -7.97 0.07
N THR A 154 -3.53 -8.77 -0.99
CA THR A 154 -3.04 -8.36 -2.32
C THR A 154 -4.26 -8.05 -3.17
N ILE A 155 -4.47 -6.78 -3.52
CA ILE A 155 -5.54 -6.40 -4.45
C ILE A 155 -4.88 -6.06 -5.78
N ASN A 156 -5.22 -6.85 -6.79
CA ASN A 156 -4.94 -6.53 -8.18
C ASN A 156 -6.03 -5.54 -8.63
N THR A 157 -5.64 -4.36 -9.09
CA THR A 157 -6.53 -3.29 -9.60
C THR A 157 -7.27 -3.67 -10.89
N SER A 158 -6.96 -4.83 -11.47
CA SER A 158 -7.70 -5.43 -12.58
C SER A 158 -8.74 -6.39 -12.00
N GLY A 159 -10.00 -5.96 -11.97
CA GLY A 159 -11.06 -6.65 -11.25
C GLY A 159 -11.31 -8.08 -11.69
N THR A 160 -10.98 -9.06 -10.83
CA THR A 160 -11.60 -10.39 -10.71
C THR A 160 -11.22 -10.99 -9.35
N VAL A 161 -11.80 -10.47 -8.27
CA VAL A 161 -11.65 -11.06 -6.93
C VAL A 161 -12.83 -12.01 -6.69
N SER A 162 -12.70 -13.30 -7.04
CA SER A 162 -13.67 -14.29 -6.53
C SER A 162 -13.21 -15.76 -6.57
N ALA A 163 -12.40 -16.19 -7.55
CA ALA A 163 -12.06 -17.62 -7.69
C ALA A 163 -10.77 -18.04 -6.95
N ASP A 164 -9.76 -17.18 -6.91
CA ASP A 164 -8.41 -17.57 -6.44
C ASP A 164 -8.28 -17.71 -4.93
N THR A 165 -9.13 -17.04 -4.15
CA THR A 165 -9.06 -17.07 -2.68
C THR A 165 -9.45 -18.43 -2.09
N LYS A 166 -10.31 -19.21 -2.77
CA LYS A 166 -10.69 -20.54 -2.32
C LYS A 166 -9.58 -21.56 -2.62
N LEU A 167 -8.98 -21.48 -3.81
CA LEU A 167 -7.87 -22.34 -4.22
C LEU A 167 -6.63 -22.16 -3.33
N ILE A 168 -6.30 -20.91 -2.97
CA ILE A 168 -5.17 -20.58 -2.10
C ILE A 168 -5.40 -21.08 -0.67
N LYS A 169 -6.64 -20.98 -0.15
CA LYS A 169 -6.99 -21.52 1.18
C LYS A 169 -6.84 -23.04 1.22
N ASP A 170 -7.33 -23.74 0.21
CA ASP A 170 -7.27 -25.21 0.18
C ASP A 170 -5.82 -25.72 0.08
N GLN A 171 -4.95 -24.99 -0.63
CA GLN A 171 -3.51 -25.32 -0.68
C GLN A 171 -2.79 -25.03 0.64
N ALA A 172 -3.11 -23.93 1.32
CA ALA A 172 -2.51 -23.59 2.61
C ALA A 172 -2.87 -24.62 3.70
N THR A 173 -4.12 -25.09 3.71
CA THR A 173 -4.57 -26.13 4.66
C THR A 173 -3.80 -27.43 4.47
N LYS A 174 -3.64 -27.90 3.21
CA LYS A 174 -2.85 -29.11 2.92
C LYS A 174 -1.40 -29.00 3.34
N PHE A 175 -0.80 -27.81 3.22
CA PHE A 175 0.58 -27.59 3.63
C PHE A 175 0.74 -27.64 5.16
N ILE A 176 -0.21 -27.08 5.91
CA ILE A 176 -0.24 -27.14 7.38
C ILE A 176 -0.39 -28.59 7.85
N GLU A 177 -1.26 -29.37 7.20
CA GLU A 177 -1.45 -30.80 7.51
C GLU A 177 -0.14 -31.60 7.32
N ILE A 178 0.57 -31.37 6.22
CA ILE A 178 1.86 -32.02 5.94
C ILE A 178 2.91 -31.65 7.01
N LEU A 179 2.97 -30.39 7.41
CA LEU A 179 3.90 -29.95 8.46
C LEU A 179 3.58 -30.57 9.82
N SER A 180 2.29 -30.69 10.15
CA SER A 180 1.84 -31.38 11.38
C SER A 180 2.25 -32.85 11.37
N ASP A 181 2.04 -33.55 10.26
CA ASP A 181 2.43 -34.96 10.11
C ASP A 181 3.95 -35.16 10.23
N PHE A 182 4.73 -34.23 9.67
CA PHE A 182 6.20 -34.27 9.76
C PHE A 182 6.69 -34.04 11.18
N HIS A 183 6.13 -33.05 11.88
CA HIS A 183 6.45 -32.76 13.28
C HIS A 183 6.10 -33.94 14.20
N THR A 184 4.97 -34.61 13.95
CA THR A 184 4.53 -35.77 14.74
C THR A 184 5.44 -36.98 14.52
N LYS A 185 6.00 -37.15 13.32
CA LYS A 185 6.97 -38.21 13.02
C LYS A 185 8.35 -37.94 13.62
N LEU A 186 8.77 -36.69 13.71
CA LEU A 186 10.04 -36.30 14.33
C LEU A 186 10.05 -36.48 15.85
N HIS A 187 8.91 -36.33 16.52
CA HIS A 187 8.78 -36.48 17.98
C HIS A 187 8.38 -37.90 18.45
N LYS A 188 8.33 -38.88 17.55
CA LYS A 188 8.03 -40.29 17.85
C LYS A 188 9.23 -41.24 17.79
N ASN A 189 10.46 -40.72 17.72
CA ASN A 189 11.71 -41.48 17.86
C ASN A 189 12.45 -41.06 19.13
#